data_AF-A0A942GLF6-F1
#
_entry.id   AF-A0A942GLF6-F1
#
_cell.length_a   1.000
_cell.length_b   1.000
_cell.length_c   1.000
_cell.angle_alpha   90.00
_cell.angle_beta   90.00
_cell.angle_gamma   90.00
#
_symmetry.space_group_name_H-M   'P 1'
#
loop_
_entity.id
_entity.type
_entity.pdbx_description
1 polymer ?
#
loop_
_entity_poly.entity_id
_entity_poly.type
_entity_poly.pdbx_seq_one_letter_code
_entity_poly.pdbx_strand_id
1 'polypeptide(L)'
;MLPATPPGRDYSIEGIVDIVRDNDRTVMYDIKTHNADYVRANLEIYEQQLNVYAYIWQELRRQRLDEMSVIATDYPEPVRDALFHQDKNELAYALSQWQPLVPIEFDRQRVEQTVREIGAVVDDIEDGRFSPPPLDRLNETMPGTHNIRFGTHVCRNCDARFSCASYRQYAWTGRQVAERSVMQYFTELTSDLEQDVWRSANLDAALDGSDLRADFGTRP
;
A
#
# COMPACT_ATOMS: atom_id res chain seq x y z
N MET A 1 24.93 5.34 -5.45
CA MET A 1 24.60 5.94 -6.76
C MET A 1 23.10 5.95 -6.83
N LEU A 2 22.48 7.04 -7.26
CA LEU A 2 21.03 7.07 -7.41
C LEU A 2 20.62 6.05 -8.48
N PRO A 3 19.49 5.35 -8.31
CA PRO A 3 18.94 4.52 -9.37
C PRO A 3 18.46 5.41 -10.53
N ALA A 4 18.47 4.82 -11.73
CA ALA A 4 17.94 5.44 -12.94
C ALA A 4 16.81 4.58 -13.50
N THR A 5 15.80 5.23 -14.07
CA THR A 5 14.70 4.54 -14.77
C THR A 5 15.23 3.89 -16.07
N PRO A 6 14.47 2.98 -16.72
CA PRO A 6 14.95 2.34 -17.96
C PRO A 6 15.38 3.31 -19.08
N PRO A 7 14.72 4.46 -19.31
CA PRO A 7 15.18 5.51 -20.22
C PRO A 7 16.34 6.36 -19.70
N GLY A 8 16.74 6.20 -18.44
CA GLY A 8 17.88 6.90 -17.82
C GLY A 8 17.53 8.15 -17.03
N ARG A 9 16.28 8.33 -16.57
CA ARG A 9 15.91 9.42 -15.66
C ARG A 9 16.39 9.09 -14.26
N ASP A 10 17.12 9.99 -13.62
CA ASP A 10 17.51 9.82 -12.22
C ASP A 10 16.29 9.94 -11.31
N TYR A 11 16.21 9.08 -10.29
CA TYR A 11 15.20 9.20 -9.25
C TYR A 11 15.78 8.81 -7.88
N SER A 12 15.09 9.21 -6.82
CA SER A 12 15.48 8.88 -5.45
C SER A 12 14.46 7.92 -4.84
N ILE A 13 14.93 7.02 -3.99
CA ILE A 13 14.10 6.14 -3.17
C ILE A 13 14.37 6.51 -1.72
N GLU A 14 13.32 6.92 -1.03
CA GLU A 14 13.36 7.26 0.39
C GLU A 14 12.45 6.32 1.18
N GLY A 15 12.88 5.96 2.39
CA GLY A 15 12.13 5.06 3.25
C GLY A 15 12.78 4.89 4.62
N ILE A 16 11.94 4.58 5.61
CA ILE A 16 12.36 4.19 6.96
C ILE A 16 12.34 2.66 7.00
N VAL A 17 13.40 2.08 7.57
CA VAL A 17 13.58 0.64 7.63
C VAL A 17 13.67 0.23 9.09
N ASP A 18 12.88 -0.76 9.49
CA ASP A 18 12.97 -1.40 10.79
C ASP A 18 14.05 -2.51 10.73
N ILE A 19 15.14 -2.31 11.48
CA ILE A 19 16.29 -3.22 11.54
C ILE A 19 16.53 -3.63 12.98
N VAL A 20 16.76 -4.92 13.19
CA VAL A 20 17.39 -5.42 14.43
C VAL A 20 18.78 -5.91 14.07
N ARG A 21 19.78 -5.45 14.85
CA ARG A 21 21.15 -5.91 14.76
C ARG A 21 21.52 -6.58 16.07
N ASP A 22 21.92 -7.85 16.00
CA ASP A 22 22.48 -8.58 17.14
C ASP A 22 23.82 -9.19 16.73
N ASN A 23 24.87 -8.83 17.46
CA ASN A 23 26.26 -9.21 17.20
C ASN A 23 26.63 -9.04 15.71
N ASP A 24 26.79 -10.16 15.00
CA ASP A 24 27.24 -10.24 13.61
C ASP A 24 26.10 -10.45 12.59
N ARG A 25 24.84 -10.37 13.03
CA ARG A 25 23.66 -10.62 12.18
C ARG A 25 22.75 -9.40 12.15
N THR A 26 22.47 -8.91 10.95
CA THR A 26 21.51 -7.83 10.71
C THR A 26 20.28 -8.39 10.01
N VAL A 27 19.14 -8.32 10.70
CA VAL A 27 17.85 -8.79 10.19
C VAL A 27 16.92 -7.60 9.99
N MET A 28 16.32 -7.54 8.80
CA MET A 28 15.27 -6.59 8.48
C MET A 28 13.92 -7.20 8.79
N TYR A 29 13.12 -6.48 9.55
CA TYR A 29 11.76 -6.89 9.87
C TYR A 29 10.76 -5.91 9.29
N ASP A 30 9.63 -6.43 8.86
CA ASP A 30 8.45 -5.63 8.57
C ASP A 30 7.30 -6.13 9.45
N ILE A 31 6.79 -5.28 10.34
CA ILE A 31 5.74 -5.65 11.29
C ILE A 31 4.38 -5.36 10.66
N LYS A 32 3.53 -6.38 10.56
CA LYS A 32 2.22 -6.27 9.92
C LYS A 32 1.11 -6.75 10.83
N THR A 33 -0.04 -6.10 10.77
CA THR A 33 -1.28 -6.51 11.44
C THR A 33 -2.08 -7.53 10.62
N HIS A 34 -1.43 -8.25 9.72
CA HIS A 34 -2.02 -9.32 8.93
C HIS A 34 -1.81 -10.68 9.60
N ASN A 35 -2.64 -11.66 9.23
CA ASN A 35 -2.47 -13.04 9.64
C ASN A 35 -1.28 -13.68 8.91
N ALA A 36 -0.50 -14.51 9.60
CA ALA A 36 0.70 -15.15 9.05
C ALA A 36 0.42 -16.02 7.81
N ASP A 37 -0.72 -16.70 7.75
CA ASP A 37 -1.09 -17.54 6.61
C ASP A 37 -1.43 -16.71 5.38
N TYR A 38 -2.03 -15.54 5.58
CA TYR A 38 -2.23 -14.58 4.49
C TYR A 38 -0.90 -14.04 3.96
N VAL A 39 0.06 -13.75 4.83
CA VAL A 39 1.42 -13.33 4.43
C VAL A 39 2.09 -14.44 3.61
N ARG A 40 2.07 -15.69 4.10
CA ARG A 40 2.63 -16.85 3.41
C ARG A 40 1.97 -17.13 2.04
N ALA A 41 0.66 -16.89 1.92
CA ALA A 41 -0.04 -17.07 0.65
C ALA A 41 0.29 -15.99 -0.38
N ASN A 42 0.89 -14.86 0.04
CA ASN A 42 1.13 -13.68 -0.79
C ASN A 42 2.59 -13.17 -0.69
N LEU A 43 3.56 -14.08 -0.51
CA LEU A 43 4.97 -13.75 -0.22
C LEU A 43 5.57 -12.73 -1.18
N GLU A 44 5.27 -12.84 -2.47
CA GLU A 44 5.80 -11.96 -3.51
C GLU A 44 5.53 -10.48 -3.24
N ILE A 45 4.34 -10.13 -2.72
CA ILE A 45 3.98 -8.73 -2.44
C ILE A 45 4.82 -8.19 -1.27
N TYR A 46 5.03 -8.99 -0.23
CA TYR A 46 5.84 -8.60 0.92
C TYR A 46 7.33 -8.59 0.59
N GLU A 47 7.78 -9.51 -0.26
CA GLU A 47 9.14 -9.55 -0.80
C GLU A 47 9.46 -8.30 -1.60
N GLN A 48 8.57 -7.87 -2.51
CA GLN A 48 8.76 -6.63 -3.26
C GLN A 48 8.92 -5.42 -2.33
N GLN A 49 8.11 -5.31 -1.26
CA GLN A 49 8.25 -4.24 -0.27
C GLN A 49 9.60 -4.30 0.45
N LEU A 50 9.99 -5.47 0.95
CA LEU A 50 11.26 -5.65 1.66
C LEU A 50 12.48 -5.45 0.75
N ASN A 51 12.38 -5.77 -0.54
CA ASN A 51 13.44 -5.53 -1.52
C ASN A 51 13.76 -4.04 -1.67
N VAL A 52 12.76 -3.15 -1.59
CA VAL A 52 12.98 -1.69 -1.59
C VAL A 52 13.83 -1.28 -0.40
N TYR A 53 13.47 -1.77 0.79
CA TYR A 53 14.21 -1.49 2.01
C TYR A 53 15.61 -2.10 1.98
N ALA A 54 15.76 -3.29 1.40
CA ALA A 54 17.05 -3.94 1.21
C ALA A 54 17.97 -3.10 0.32
N TYR A 55 17.44 -2.52 -0.76
CA TYR A 55 18.18 -1.60 -1.61
C TYR A 55 18.61 -0.34 -0.85
N ILE A 56 17.70 0.31 -0.12
CA ILE A 56 18.03 1.49 0.71
C ILE A 56 19.15 1.14 1.69
N TRP A 57 19.05 0.00 2.36
CA TRP A 57 19.99 -0.40 3.40
C TRP A 57 21.36 -0.79 2.84
N GLN A 58 21.41 -1.68 1.85
CA GLN A 58 22.67 -2.19 1.31
C GLN A 58 23.34 -1.21 0.33
N GLU A 59 22.58 -0.61 -0.57
CA GLU A 59 23.15 0.18 -1.67
C GLU A 59 23.28 1.66 -1.32
N LEU A 60 22.24 2.26 -0.72
CA LEU A 60 22.27 3.68 -0.38
C LEU A 60 23.03 3.94 0.92
N ARG A 61 22.84 3.10 1.95
CA ARG A 61 23.49 3.25 3.26
C ARG A 61 24.77 2.43 3.43
N ARG A 62 25.12 1.57 2.47
CA ARG A 62 26.33 0.74 2.48
C ARG A 62 26.44 -0.14 3.72
N GLN A 63 25.31 -0.66 4.20
CA GLN A 63 25.25 -1.55 5.35
C GLN A 63 25.07 -3.00 4.93
N ARG A 64 25.59 -3.94 5.71
CA ARG A 64 25.31 -5.37 5.51
C ARG A 64 23.89 -5.70 5.94
N LEU A 65 23.24 -6.59 5.19
CA LEU A 65 21.96 -7.22 5.52
C LEU A 65 22.13 -8.72 5.32
N ASP A 66 21.71 -9.51 6.31
CA ASP A 66 21.83 -10.96 6.27
C ASP A 66 20.49 -11.61 5.94
N GLU A 67 19.39 -11.08 6.50
CA GLU A 67 18.07 -11.70 6.42
C GLU A 67 16.93 -10.70 6.39
N MET A 68 15.79 -11.14 5.87
CA MET A 68 14.54 -10.39 5.85
C MET A 68 13.40 -11.26 6.37
N SER A 69 12.44 -10.66 7.06
CA SER A 69 11.26 -11.37 7.56
C SER A 69 10.09 -10.42 7.81
N VAL A 70 8.88 -10.95 7.71
CA VAL A 70 7.65 -10.28 8.17
C VAL A 70 7.28 -10.83 9.55
N ILE A 71 6.91 -9.94 10.47
CA ILE A 71 6.30 -10.31 11.75
C ILE A 71 4.80 -10.04 11.65
N ALA A 72 4.02 -11.11 11.47
CA ALA A 72 2.57 -11.08 11.40
C ALA A 72 1.95 -11.12 12.80
N THR A 73 1.30 -10.03 13.20
CA THR A 73 0.81 -9.82 14.58
C THR A 73 -0.66 -10.15 14.77
N ASP A 74 -1.44 -10.40 13.70
CA ASP A 74 -2.82 -10.85 13.85
C ASP A 74 -2.85 -12.30 14.32
N TYR A 75 -3.64 -12.54 15.38
CA TYR A 75 -3.78 -13.85 15.95
C TYR A 75 -4.51 -14.80 15.00
N PRO A 76 -4.05 -16.05 14.84
CA PRO A 76 -4.83 -17.05 14.13
C PRO A 76 -6.10 -17.39 14.94
N GLU A 77 -7.09 -17.94 14.25
CA GLU A 77 -8.40 -18.29 14.84
C GLU A 77 -8.28 -19.10 16.15
N PRO A 78 -7.44 -20.15 16.27
CA PRO A 78 -7.30 -20.88 17.52
C PRO A 78 -6.82 -20.03 18.71
N VAL A 79 -5.96 -19.02 18.46
CA VAL A 79 -5.49 -18.12 19.54
C VAL A 79 -6.59 -17.16 19.96
N ARG A 80 -7.38 -16.64 18.99
CA ARG A 80 -8.52 -15.75 19.30
C ARG A 80 -9.60 -16.48 20.09
N ASP A 81 -9.92 -17.72 19.69
CA ASP A 81 -10.93 -18.54 20.35
C ASP A 81 -10.52 -18.89 21.78
N ALA A 82 -9.26 -19.29 21.99
CA ALA A 82 -8.74 -19.57 23.32
C ALA A 82 -8.74 -18.33 24.24
N LEU A 83 -8.41 -17.15 23.69
CA LEU A 83 -8.52 -15.87 24.42
C LEU A 83 -9.96 -15.54 24.79
N PHE A 84 -10.91 -15.77 23.87
CA PHE A 84 -12.33 -15.53 24.08
C PHE A 84 -12.91 -16.42 25.19
N HIS A 85 -12.56 -17.71 25.19
CA HIS A 85 -13.01 -18.67 26.20
C HIS A 85 -12.22 -18.61 27.52
N GLN A 86 -11.15 -17.82 27.59
CA GLN A 86 -10.25 -17.70 28.75
C GLN A 86 -9.64 -19.04 29.21
N ASP A 87 -9.50 -20.01 28.30
CA ASP A 87 -8.87 -21.29 28.58
C ASP A 87 -7.33 -21.15 28.47
N LYS A 88 -6.66 -21.19 29.62
CA LYS A 88 -5.20 -21.03 29.69
C LYS A 88 -4.43 -22.18 29.04
N ASN A 89 -4.98 -23.39 29.07
CA ASN A 89 -4.30 -24.55 28.49
C ASN A 89 -4.42 -24.53 26.98
N GLU A 90 -5.62 -24.22 26.47
CA GLU A 90 -5.87 -24.06 25.04
C GLU A 90 -5.05 -22.90 24.47
N LEU A 91 -4.98 -21.77 25.19
CA LEU A 91 -4.18 -20.62 24.78
C LEU A 91 -2.70 -20.96 24.71
N ALA A 92 -2.15 -21.65 25.72
CA ALA A 92 -0.75 -22.06 25.72
C ALA A 92 -0.44 -22.98 24.53
N TYR A 93 -1.33 -23.93 24.24
CA TYR A 93 -1.21 -24.80 23.07
C TYR A 93 -1.27 -23.99 21.77
N ALA A 94 -2.28 -23.14 21.59
CA ALA A 94 -2.46 -22.33 20.39
C ALA A 94 -1.27 -21.39 20.13
N LEU A 95 -0.74 -20.73 21.17
CA LEU A 95 0.45 -19.89 21.07
C LEU A 95 1.71 -20.68 20.70
N SER A 96 1.85 -21.92 21.18
CA SER A 96 2.99 -22.78 20.81
C SER A 96 3.00 -23.16 19.33
N GLN A 97 1.82 -23.18 18.70
CA GLN A 97 1.65 -23.46 17.28
C GLN A 97 1.67 -22.19 16.43
N TRP A 98 1.54 -21.01 17.05
CA TRP A 98 1.53 -19.76 16.32
C TRP A 98 2.94 -19.45 15.80
N GLN A 99 3.05 -19.38 14.48
CA GLN A 99 4.26 -19.00 13.77
C GLN A 99 4.07 -17.61 13.15
N PRO A 100 4.25 -16.51 13.92
CA PRO A 100 4.08 -15.15 13.42
C PRO A 100 5.23 -14.69 12.53
N LEU A 101 6.40 -15.30 12.66
CA LEU A 101 7.58 -14.97 11.88
C LEU A 101 7.52 -15.68 10.51
N VAL A 102 7.49 -14.89 9.44
CA VAL A 102 7.51 -15.38 8.06
C VAL A 102 8.80 -14.94 7.40
N PRO A 103 9.78 -15.86 7.21
CA PRO A 103 11.03 -15.55 6.53
C PRO A 103 10.80 -15.19 5.07
N ILE A 104 11.54 -14.20 4.58
CA ILE A 104 11.57 -13.79 3.18
C ILE A 104 12.99 -13.98 2.68
N GLU A 105 13.13 -14.72 1.59
CA GLU A 105 14.44 -14.98 0.99
C GLU A 105 15.04 -13.68 0.47
N PHE A 106 16.29 -13.42 0.83
CA PHE A 106 17.05 -12.29 0.30
C PHE A 106 17.77 -12.72 -0.98
N ASP A 107 17.33 -12.16 -2.11
CA ASP A 107 17.97 -12.35 -3.42
C ASP A 107 18.29 -10.99 -4.05
N ARG A 108 19.59 -10.73 -4.24
CA ARG A 108 20.08 -9.48 -4.86
C ARG A 108 19.52 -9.26 -6.26
N GLN A 109 19.34 -10.31 -7.07
CA GLN A 109 18.81 -10.16 -8.42
C GLN A 109 17.36 -9.69 -8.40
N ARG A 110 16.58 -10.18 -7.42
CA ARG A 110 15.19 -9.74 -7.22
C ARG A 110 15.12 -8.31 -6.68
N VAL A 111 16.04 -7.92 -5.79
CA VAL A 111 16.17 -6.52 -5.37
C VAL A 111 16.41 -5.58 -6.56
N GLU A 112 17.38 -5.92 -7.42
CA GLU A 112 17.68 -5.14 -8.63
C GLU A 112 16.49 -5.11 -9.59
N GLN A 113 15.74 -6.21 -9.70
CA GLN A 113 14.53 -6.28 -10.51
C GLN A 113 13.42 -5.37 -9.95
N THR A 114 13.16 -5.42 -8.65
CA THR A 114 12.19 -4.52 -7.99
C THR A 114 12.55 -3.06 -8.20
N VAL A 115 13.83 -2.68 -8.08
CA VAL A 115 14.28 -1.30 -8.34
C VAL A 115 14.07 -0.91 -9.80
N ARG A 116 14.34 -1.81 -10.76
CA ARG A 116 14.04 -1.54 -12.19
C ARG A 116 12.54 -1.33 -12.44
N GLU A 117 11.69 -2.13 -11.81
CA GLU A 117 10.23 -2.03 -11.92
C GLU A 117 9.72 -0.72 -11.33
N ILE A 118 10.25 -0.29 -10.17
CA ILE A 118 9.98 1.04 -9.61
C ILE A 118 10.37 2.13 -10.61
N GLY A 119 11.55 2.01 -11.24
CA GLY A 119 11.97 2.96 -12.27
C GLY A 119 10.98 3.07 -13.43
N ALA A 120 10.43 1.95 -13.91
CA ALA A 120 9.39 1.96 -14.94
C ALA A 120 8.09 2.63 -14.45
N VAL A 121 7.69 2.39 -13.20
CA VAL A 121 6.54 3.05 -12.58
C VAL A 121 6.78 4.56 -12.45
N VAL A 122 8.00 5.00 -12.09
CA VAL A 122 8.37 6.43 -12.08
C VAL A 122 8.19 7.04 -13.46
N ASP A 123 8.59 6.36 -14.54
CA ASP A 123 8.34 6.88 -15.88
C ASP A 123 6.86 6.99 -16.21
N ASP A 124 6.05 6.00 -15.82
CA ASP A 124 4.59 6.09 -15.98
C ASP A 124 4.00 7.26 -15.19
N ILE A 125 4.55 7.57 -14.01
CA ILE A 125 4.14 8.72 -13.21
C ILE A 125 4.46 10.03 -13.92
N GLU A 126 5.72 10.22 -14.31
CA GLU A 126 6.19 11.46 -14.95
C GLU A 126 5.55 11.70 -16.32
N ASP A 127 5.23 10.62 -17.05
CA ASP A 127 4.60 10.70 -18.37
C ASP A 127 3.05 10.71 -18.27
N GLY A 128 2.48 10.68 -17.06
CA GLY A 128 1.03 10.71 -16.82
C GLY A 128 0.28 9.47 -17.33
N ARG A 129 0.96 8.32 -17.45
CA ARG A 129 0.41 7.06 -17.97
C ARG A 129 -0.26 6.25 -16.87
N PHE A 130 -1.34 6.78 -16.32
CA PHE A 130 -2.18 6.06 -15.36
C PHE A 130 -3.50 5.67 -15.98
N SER A 131 -3.85 4.40 -15.87
CA SER A 131 -5.18 3.92 -16.24
C SER A 131 -5.76 3.09 -15.09
N PRO A 132 -7.04 3.29 -14.76
CA PRO A 132 -7.68 2.43 -13.78
C PRO A 132 -7.66 0.98 -14.29
N PRO A 133 -7.62 -0.02 -13.39
CA PRO A 133 -7.67 -1.42 -13.80
C PRO A 133 -8.90 -1.71 -14.69
N PRO A 134 -8.78 -2.59 -15.71
CA PRO A 134 -9.92 -2.92 -16.57
C PRO A 134 -11.01 -3.65 -15.78
N LEU A 135 -12.26 -3.59 -16.27
CA LEU A 135 -13.41 -4.21 -15.61
C LEU A 135 -13.24 -5.72 -15.35
N ASP A 136 -12.58 -6.44 -16.25
CA ASP A 136 -12.36 -7.87 -16.09
C ASP A 136 -11.55 -8.17 -14.83
N ARG A 137 -10.51 -7.36 -14.56
CA ARG A 137 -9.70 -7.44 -13.35
C ARG A 137 -10.51 -7.17 -12.08
N LEU A 138 -11.50 -6.28 -12.13
CA LEU A 138 -12.38 -6.02 -10.98
C LEU A 138 -13.28 -7.21 -10.65
N ASN A 139 -13.58 -8.08 -11.63
CA ASN A 139 -14.40 -9.26 -11.45
C ASN A 139 -13.61 -10.52 -11.03
N GLU A 140 -12.28 -10.48 -11.10
CA GLU A 140 -11.41 -11.58 -10.69
C GLU A 140 -11.47 -11.83 -9.18
N THR A 141 -11.39 -13.11 -8.79
CA THR A 141 -11.26 -13.51 -7.38
C THR A 141 -9.83 -13.32 -6.92
N MET A 142 -9.63 -12.70 -5.76
CA MET A 142 -8.29 -12.45 -5.24
C MET A 142 -7.63 -13.75 -4.74
N PRO A 143 -6.34 -13.98 -5.05
CA PRO A 143 -5.58 -15.09 -4.50
C PRO A 143 -5.63 -15.12 -2.97
N GLY A 144 -5.70 -16.32 -2.39
CA GLY A 144 -5.71 -16.51 -0.93
C GLY A 144 -7.01 -16.07 -0.24
N THR A 145 -8.08 -15.75 -0.98
CA THR A 145 -9.39 -15.38 -0.43
C THR A 145 -10.48 -16.34 -0.88
N HIS A 146 -11.52 -16.53 -0.05
CA HIS A 146 -12.68 -17.33 -0.40
C HIS A 146 -13.73 -16.47 -1.13
N ASN A 147 -13.77 -16.56 -2.46
CA ASN A 147 -14.78 -15.91 -3.32
C ASN A 147 -14.85 -14.37 -3.21
N ILE A 148 -13.75 -13.72 -2.81
CA ILE A 148 -13.70 -12.26 -2.71
C ILE A 148 -13.16 -11.68 -4.03
N ARG A 149 -13.95 -10.81 -4.67
CA ARG A 149 -13.55 -10.14 -5.92
C ARG A 149 -12.65 -8.93 -5.66
N PHE A 150 -11.73 -8.65 -6.59
CA PHE A 150 -10.85 -7.49 -6.55
C PHE A 150 -11.63 -6.16 -6.41
N GLY A 151 -12.70 -5.98 -7.20
CA GLY A 151 -13.53 -4.77 -7.13
C GLY A 151 -14.16 -4.55 -5.76
N THR A 152 -14.51 -5.63 -5.05
CA THR A 152 -15.14 -5.58 -3.72
C THR A 152 -14.12 -5.35 -2.59
N HIS A 153 -12.91 -5.88 -2.71
CA HIS A 153 -11.89 -5.78 -1.66
C HIS A 153 -10.94 -4.60 -1.84
N VAL A 154 -10.50 -4.33 -3.08
CA VAL A 154 -9.55 -3.25 -3.36
C VAL A 154 -10.30 -1.98 -3.74
N CYS A 155 -11.12 -2.01 -4.80
CA CYS A 155 -11.71 -0.78 -5.31
C CYS A 155 -12.74 -0.15 -4.36
N ARG A 156 -13.51 -0.96 -3.61
CA ARG A 156 -14.44 -0.44 -2.60
C ARG A 156 -13.76 0.31 -1.46
N ASN A 157 -12.52 -0.06 -1.14
CA ASN A 157 -11.70 0.56 -0.08
C ASN A 157 -10.74 1.63 -0.63
N CYS A 158 -10.76 1.91 -1.94
CA CYS A 158 -9.95 2.96 -2.54
C CYS A 158 -10.61 4.34 -2.36
N ASP A 159 -9.84 5.35 -1.96
CA ASP A 159 -10.36 6.71 -1.77
C ASP A 159 -10.74 7.38 -3.10
N ALA A 160 -10.00 7.08 -4.17
CA ALA A 160 -10.29 7.58 -5.52
C ALA A 160 -11.45 6.85 -6.21
N ARG A 161 -12.16 5.94 -5.53
CA ARG A 161 -13.19 5.09 -6.16
C ARG A 161 -14.33 5.86 -6.80
N PHE A 162 -14.67 7.04 -6.27
CA PHE A 162 -15.76 7.87 -6.79
C PHE A 162 -15.43 8.54 -8.11
N SER A 163 -14.15 8.86 -8.35
CA SER A 163 -13.65 9.41 -9.62
C SER A 163 -13.14 8.34 -10.60
N CYS A 164 -12.90 7.11 -10.14
CA CYS A 164 -12.42 6.01 -10.97
C CYS A 164 -13.49 5.48 -11.95
N ALA A 165 -13.25 5.64 -13.26
CA ALA A 165 -14.19 5.21 -14.31
C ALA A 165 -14.51 3.71 -14.25
N SER A 166 -13.50 2.84 -14.08
CA SER A 166 -13.71 1.39 -14.00
C SER A 166 -14.56 0.99 -12.79
N TYR A 167 -14.34 1.61 -11.63
CA TYR A 167 -15.13 1.28 -10.44
C TYR A 167 -16.56 1.81 -10.54
N ARG A 168 -16.77 3.01 -11.09
CA ARG A 168 -18.11 3.52 -11.39
C ARG A 168 -18.91 2.54 -12.24
N GLN A 169 -18.29 2.02 -13.29
CA GLN A 169 -18.92 1.05 -14.17
C GLN A 169 -19.18 -0.29 -13.46
N TYR A 170 -18.23 -0.77 -12.64
CA TYR A 170 -18.39 -1.98 -11.82
C TYR A 170 -19.54 -1.87 -10.80
N ALA A 171 -19.62 -0.74 -10.08
CA ALA A 171 -20.66 -0.46 -9.11
C ALA A 171 -22.05 -0.34 -9.77
N TRP A 172 -22.12 0.23 -10.97
CA TRP A 172 -23.38 0.34 -11.73
C TRP A 172 -23.89 -0.98 -12.29
N THR A 173 -23.02 -1.93 -12.64
CA THR A 173 -23.41 -3.24 -13.18
C THR A 173 -23.77 -4.25 -12.09
N GLY A 174 -23.18 -4.15 -10.89
CA GLY A 174 -23.37 -5.07 -9.77
C GLY A 174 -24.69 -4.98 -8.99
N ARG A 175 -25.80 -4.56 -9.62
CA ARG A 175 -27.09 -4.25 -8.96
C ARG A 175 -27.62 -5.33 -8.00
N GLN A 176 -27.40 -5.14 -6.71
CA GLN A 176 -28.34 -5.50 -5.64
C GLN A 176 -28.42 -4.42 -4.57
N VAL A 177 -29.45 -3.57 -4.68
CA VAL A 177 -30.30 -2.95 -3.63
C VAL A 177 -29.66 -2.10 -2.49
N ALA A 178 -28.39 -2.25 -2.12
CA ALA A 178 -27.84 -1.62 -0.91
C ALA A 178 -27.24 -0.20 -1.08
N GLU A 179 -27.01 0.28 -2.31
CA GLU A 179 -26.21 1.51 -2.55
C GLU A 179 -26.99 2.69 -3.16
N ARG A 180 -28.32 2.77 -2.98
CA ARG A 180 -29.07 3.96 -3.41
C ARG A 180 -28.60 5.26 -2.73
N SER A 181 -28.03 5.18 -1.52
CA SER A 181 -27.46 6.35 -0.82
C SER A 181 -26.06 6.75 -1.30
N VAL A 182 -25.37 5.90 -2.08
CA VAL A 182 -24.01 6.17 -2.59
C VAL A 182 -24.05 6.71 -4.03
N MET A 183 -25.15 6.45 -4.75
CA MET A 183 -25.40 6.97 -6.10
C MET A 183 -25.22 8.49 -6.24
N GLN A 184 -25.57 9.26 -5.20
CA GLN A 184 -25.39 10.72 -5.20
C GLN A 184 -23.93 11.13 -5.45
N TYR A 185 -22.95 10.42 -4.90
CA TYR A 185 -21.52 10.70 -5.08
C TYR A 185 -20.97 10.33 -6.46
N PHE A 186 -21.68 9.49 -7.23
CA PHE A 186 -21.30 9.13 -8.60
C PHE A 186 -21.98 9.99 -9.67
N THR A 187 -22.91 10.86 -9.23
CA THR A 187 -23.75 11.70 -10.09
C THR A 187 -23.25 13.15 -10.14
N GLU A 188 -22.23 13.52 -9.35
CA GLU A 188 -21.57 14.83 -9.41
C GLU A 188 -20.71 14.99 -10.67
N LEU A 189 -21.38 15.05 -11.82
CA LEU A 189 -21.06 16.03 -12.84
C LEU A 189 -21.84 17.29 -12.44
N THR A 190 -21.36 18.03 -11.42
CA THR A 190 -21.76 19.42 -11.22
C THR A 190 -21.58 20.12 -12.56
N SER A 191 -22.59 20.86 -13.02
CA SER A 191 -22.49 21.55 -14.31
C SER A 191 -21.22 22.41 -14.35
N ASP A 192 -20.56 22.54 -15.51
CA ASP A 192 -19.32 23.31 -15.66
C ASP A 192 -19.41 24.70 -15.01
N LEU A 193 -20.61 25.29 -15.00
CA LEU A 193 -20.93 26.56 -14.36
C LEU A 193 -20.75 26.55 -12.83
N GLU A 194 -21.14 25.49 -12.14
CA GLU A 194 -20.95 25.36 -10.68
C GLU A 194 -19.49 25.11 -10.32
N GLN A 195 -18.75 24.36 -11.15
CA GLN A 195 -17.30 24.19 -10.97
C GLN A 195 -16.56 25.51 -11.15
N ASP A 196 -16.92 26.32 -12.14
CA ASP A 196 -16.30 27.62 -12.38
C ASP A 196 -16.63 28.63 -11.27
N VAL A 197 -17.85 28.62 -10.72
CA VAL A 197 -18.22 29.42 -9.56
C VAL A 197 -17.43 29.00 -8.31
N TRP A 198 -17.23 27.71 -8.09
CA TRP A 198 -16.44 27.22 -6.95
C TRP A 198 -14.94 27.53 -7.10
N ARG A 199 -14.39 27.40 -8.31
CA ARG A 199 -12.98 27.75 -8.61
C ARG A 199 -12.72 29.24 -8.44
N SER A 200 -13.59 30.09 -8.97
CA SER A 200 -13.48 31.55 -8.81
C SER A 200 -13.61 31.98 -7.35
N ALA A 201 -14.58 31.42 -6.60
CA ALA A 201 -14.74 31.74 -5.18
C ALA A 201 -13.51 31.35 -4.33
N ASN A 202 -12.84 30.24 -4.63
CA ASN A 202 -11.61 29.86 -3.92
C ASN A 202 -10.38 30.64 -4.35
N LEU A 203 -10.32 31.10 -5.60
CA LEU A 203 -9.26 32.01 -6.07
C LEU A 203 -9.38 33.38 -5.40
N ASP A 204 -10.61 33.87 -5.18
CA ASP A 204 -10.86 35.14 -4.48
C ASP A 204 -10.66 35.02 -2.96
N ALA A 205 -10.79 33.81 -2.39
CA ALA A 205 -10.55 33.53 -0.97
C ALA A 205 -9.09 33.14 -0.66
N ALA A 206 -8.24 32.96 -1.68
CA ALA A 206 -6.83 32.67 -1.48
C ALA A 206 -6.09 33.93 -1.01
N LEU A 207 -5.40 33.82 0.13
CA LEU A 207 -4.51 34.85 0.63
C LEU A 207 -3.46 35.21 -0.44
N ASP A 208 -3.17 36.50 -0.59
CA ASP A 208 -2.22 36.93 -1.60
C ASP A 208 -0.78 36.54 -1.22
N GLY A 209 0.14 36.62 -2.19
CA GLY A 209 1.54 36.25 -1.96
C GLY A 209 2.27 37.11 -0.93
N SER A 210 1.71 38.27 -0.55
CA SER A 210 2.21 39.11 0.55
C SER A 210 1.74 38.60 1.90
N ASP A 211 0.48 38.18 2.02
CA ASP A 211 -0.11 37.64 3.25
C ASP A 211 0.58 36.34 3.68
N LEU A 212 0.89 35.46 2.72
CA LEU A 212 1.65 34.23 2.99
C LEU A 212 3.09 34.50 3.48
N ARG A 213 3.73 35.60 3.06
CA ARG A 213 5.09 35.94 3.51
C ARG A 213 5.15 36.45 4.94
N ALA A 214 4.08 37.05 5.45
CA ALA A 214 4.01 37.53 6.83
C ALA A 214 3.98 36.37 7.83
N ASP A 215 3.28 35.27 7.51
CA ASP A 215 3.15 34.10 8.38
C ASP A 215 4.44 33.27 8.50
N PHE A 216 5.29 33.24 7.45
CA PHE A 216 6.58 32.54 7.49
C PHE A 216 7.77 33.44 7.85
N GLY A 217 7.55 34.75 8.01
CA GLY A 217 8.60 35.75 8.23
C GLY A 217 8.98 36.00 9.69
N THR A 218 8.32 35.39 10.67
CA THR A 218 8.64 35.57 12.09
C THR A 218 8.89 34.24 12.79
N ARG A 219 10.13 33.75 12.68
CA ARG A 219 10.73 32.95 13.76
C ARG A 219 12.09 33.56 14.11
N PRO A 220 12.39 33.78 15.40
CA PRO A 220 13.67 34.31 15.86
C PRO A 220 14.85 33.39 15.55
#